data_AF-A0A103XYR7-F1
#
_entry.id   AF-A0A103XYR7-F1
#
_cell.length_a   1.000
_cell.length_b   1.000
_cell.length_c   1.000
_cell.angle_alpha   90.00
_cell.angle_beta   90.00
_cell.angle_gamma   90.00
#
_symmetry.space_group_name_H-M   'P 1'
#
loop_
_entity.id
_entity.type
_entity.pdbx_description
1 polymer ?
#
loop_
_entity_poly.entity_id
_entity_poly.type
_entity_poly.pdbx_seq_one_letter_code
_entity_poly.pdbx_strand_id
1 'polypeptide(L)'
;METARTVKDVSPHEFVKAYAAHLKRSGKMELPHWTDIVKTASMARKIYLRGGLGVGAFQRIYGGSKRNGSAPPHFCKSSGGIARHILQQLQNMNIVDFEAKGGRKITSNGRRDLDQVAGRIAAVTP
;
A
#
# COMPACT_ATOMS: atom_id res chain seq x y z
N MET A 1 -21.86 2.28 -22.11
CA MET A 1 -20.51 2.85 -21.91
C MET A 1 -19.90 2.11 -20.74
N GLU A 2 -19.03 1.12 -20.97
CA GLU A 2 -18.33 0.44 -19.88
C GLU A 2 -17.40 1.44 -19.20
N THR A 3 -17.65 1.74 -17.94
CA THR A 3 -16.74 2.52 -17.12
C THR A 3 -15.43 1.75 -16.99
N ALA A 4 -14.29 2.40 -17.24
CA ALA A 4 -12.99 1.79 -17.05
C ALA A 4 -12.89 1.20 -15.63
N ARG A 5 -12.72 -0.14 -15.52
CA ARG A 5 -12.64 -0.84 -14.23
C ARG A 5 -11.43 -0.34 -13.45
N THR A 6 -11.67 0.12 -12.23
CA THR A 6 -10.67 0.79 -11.38
C THR A 6 -10.23 -0.13 -10.23
N VAL A 7 -9.24 0.31 -9.44
CA VAL A 7 -8.74 -0.39 -8.24
C VAL A 7 -9.86 -0.76 -7.23
N LYS A 8 -11.00 -0.08 -7.29
CA LYS A 8 -12.17 -0.35 -6.45
C LYS A 8 -12.89 -1.65 -6.81
N ASP A 9 -12.82 -2.04 -8.08
CA ASP A 9 -13.61 -3.10 -8.69
C ASP A 9 -12.89 -4.46 -8.68
N VAL A 10 -11.62 -4.47 -8.25
CA VAL A 10 -10.76 -5.67 -8.20
C VAL A 10 -10.62 -6.18 -6.76
N SER A 11 -10.58 -7.50 -6.61
CA SER A 11 -10.38 -8.14 -5.32
C SER A 11 -9.07 -7.65 -4.67
N PRO A 12 -9.06 -7.31 -3.37
CA PRO A 12 -7.86 -6.77 -2.72
C PRO A 12 -6.67 -7.73 -2.76
N HIS A 13 -6.93 -9.03 -2.66
CA HIS A 13 -5.90 -10.06 -2.60
C HIS A 13 -5.19 -10.25 -3.93
N GLU A 14 -5.92 -10.28 -5.04
CA GLU A 14 -5.34 -10.39 -6.38
C GLU A 14 -4.59 -9.12 -6.76
N PHE A 15 -5.17 -7.95 -6.43
CA PHE A 15 -4.53 -6.67 -6.66
C PHE A 15 -3.17 -6.56 -5.97
N VAL A 16 -3.10 -6.94 -4.69
CA VAL A 16 -1.85 -6.87 -3.92
C VAL A 16 -0.76 -7.76 -4.53
N LYS A 17 -1.11 -8.97 -4.98
CA LYS A 17 -0.16 -9.89 -5.62
C LYS A 17 0.37 -9.34 -6.95
N ALA A 18 -0.52 -8.91 -7.83
CA ALA A 18 -0.16 -8.41 -9.15
C ALA A 18 0.63 -7.10 -9.08
N TYR A 19 0.24 -6.18 -8.19
CA TYR A 19 0.96 -4.92 -8.02
C TYR A 19 2.34 -5.12 -7.38
N ALA A 20 2.49 -6.07 -6.45
CA ALA A 20 3.80 -6.44 -5.93
C ALA A 20 4.73 -6.98 -7.03
N ALA A 21 4.21 -7.80 -7.94
CA ALA A 21 4.98 -8.29 -9.09
C ALA A 21 5.39 -7.15 -10.05
N HIS A 22 4.50 -6.17 -10.27
CA HIS A 22 4.80 -4.98 -11.07
C HIS A 22 5.95 -4.15 -10.48
N LEU A 23 5.89 -3.87 -9.17
CA LEU A 23 6.93 -3.11 -8.47
C LEU A 23 8.29 -3.82 -8.51
N LYS A 24 8.31 -5.16 -8.34
CA LYS A 24 9.54 -5.95 -8.45
C LYS A 24 10.16 -5.87 -9.86
N ARG A 25 9.33 -5.85 -10.91
CA ARG A 25 9.80 -5.69 -12.31
C ARG A 25 10.35 -4.30 -12.60
N SER A 26 9.82 -3.27 -11.92
CA SER A 26 10.17 -1.88 -12.19
C SER A 26 11.64 -1.52 -11.88
N GLY A 27 12.32 -2.28 -11.00
CA GLY A 27 13.74 -2.07 -10.65
C GLY A 27 14.07 -0.71 -9.99
N LYS A 28 13.08 0.16 -9.78
CA LYS A 28 13.23 1.54 -9.27
C LYS A 28 13.33 1.63 -7.75
N MET A 29 13.37 0.51 -7.06
CA MET A 29 13.38 0.42 -5.60
C MET A 29 14.69 -0.23 -5.16
N GLU A 30 15.56 0.53 -4.49
CA GLU A 30 16.58 -0.06 -3.65
C GLU A 30 15.86 -0.96 -2.65
N LEU A 31 16.15 -2.25 -2.69
CA LEU A 31 15.52 -3.25 -1.84
C LEU A 31 16.27 -3.30 -0.51
N PRO A 32 15.83 -2.63 0.57
CA PRO A 32 16.45 -2.83 1.87
C PRO A 32 16.22 -4.27 2.32
N HIS A 33 17.18 -4.85 3.04
CA HIS A 33 17.18 -6.25 3.49
C HIS A 33 15.85 -6.76 4.12
N TRP A 34 15.03 -5.86 4.68
CA TRP A 34 13.69 -6.17 5.22
C TRP A 34 12.55 -6.20 4.17
N THR A 35 12.86 -6.28 2.87
CA THR A 35 11.88 -6.15 1.77
C THR A 35 10.92 -7.31 1.58
N ASP A 36 11.19 -8.48 2.14
CA ASP A 36 10.28 -9.62 1.98
C ASP A 36 9.01 -9.51 2.86
N ILE A 37 8.95 -8.54 3.77
CA ILE A 37 7.77 -8.24 4.63
C ILE A 37 6.87 -7.15 4.02
N VAL A 38 7.17 -6.73 2.78
CA VAL A 38 6.72 -5.43 2.26
C VAL A 38 5.23 -5.39 1.95
N LYS A 39 4.55 -4.51 2.70
CA LYS A 39 3.12 -4.17 2.57
C LYS A 39 2.88 -3.04 1.56
N THR A 40 3.83 -2.73 0.66
CA THR A 40 3.77 -1.57 -0.25
C THR A 40 2.50 -1.55 -1.09
N ALA A 41 2.15 -2.67 -1.71
CA ALA A 41 0.94 -2.76 -2.54
C ALA A 41 -0.35 -2.53 -1.72
N SER A 42 -0.43 -3.11 -0.52
CA SER A 42 -1.56 -2.89 0.39
C SER A 42 -1.64 -1.43 0.88
N MET A 43 -0.49 -0.79 1.13
CA MET A 43 -0.43 0.61 1.52
C MET A 43 -0.88 1.54 0.39
N ALA A 44 -0.37 1.34 -0.83
CA ALA A 44 -0.75 2.12 -2.00
C ALA A 44 -2.26 2.05 -2.28
N ARG A 45 -2.86 0.85 -2.23
CA ARG A 45 -4.32 0.67 -2.36
C ARG A 45 -5.11 1.40 -1.28
N LYS A 46 -4.66 1.36 -0.03
CA LYS A 46 -5.36 2.06 1.08
C LYS A 46 -5.28 3.58 0.95
N ILE A 47 -4.16 4.13 0.47
CA ILE A 47 -4.01 5.57 0.20
C ILE A 47 -4.95 6.00 -0.93
N TYR A 48 -5.03 5.21 -2.00
CA TYR A 48 -5.95 5.46 -3.11
C TYR A 48 -7.41 5.54 -2.64
N LEU A 49 -7.81 4.65 -1.73
CA LEU A 49 -9.21 4.55 -1.28
C LEU A 49 -9.60 5.56 -0.21
N ARG A 50 -8.74 5.82 0.78
CA ARG A 50 -9.11 6.60 1.98
C ARG A 50 -8.53 8.02 2.03
N GLY A 51 -7.46 8.31 1.27
CA GLY A 51 -6.77 9.61 1.34
C GLY A 51 -6.23 9.95 2.74
N GLY A 52 -5.33 10.94 2.85
CA GLY A 52 -4.91 11.49 4.16
C GLY A 52 -4.24 10.53 5.14
N LEU A 53 -3.78 9.34 4.72
CA LEU A 53 -3.25 8.33 5.64
C LEU A 53 -1.79 8.61 6.04
N GLY A 54 -1.55 8.84 7.33
CA GLY A 54 -0.22 9.00 7.94
C GLY A 54 0.41 7.69 8.46
N VAL A 55 1.64 7.78 8.99
CA VAL A 55 2.37 6.61 9.54
C VAL A 55 1.56 5.94 10.67
N GLY A 56 0.98 6.74 11.57
CA GLY A 56 0.21 6.24 12.71
C GLY A 56 -1.04 5.46 12.32
N ALA A 57 -1.68 5.80 11.20
CA ALA A 57 -2.82 5.05 10.68
C ALA A 57 -2.38 3.65 10.21
N PHE A 58 -1.28 3.56 9.47
CA PHE A 58 -0.71 2.28 9.06
C PHE A 58 -0.25 1.43 10.24
N GLN A 59 0.30 2.04 11.29
CA GLN A 59 0.67 1.34 12.52
C GLN A 59 -0.51 0.69 13.23
N ARG A 60 -1.69 1.31 13.17
CA ARG A 60 -2.93 0.74 13.73
C ARG A 60 -3.51 -0.35 12.85
N ILE A 61 -3.55 -0.13 11.53
CA ILE A 61 -4.12 -1.08 10.56
C ILE A 61 -3.35 -2.39 10.54
N TYR A 62 -2.02 -2.31 10.63
CA TYR A 62 -1.14 -3.47 10.60
C TYR A 62 -0.70 -3.94 11.99
N GLY A 63 -1.19 -3.29 13.05
CA GLY A 63 -1.03 -3.74 14.42
C GLY A 63 -1.82 -5.01 14.68
N GLY A 64 -1.60 -5.62 15.84
CA GLY A 64 -2.21 -6.91 16.16
C GLY A 64 -2.20 -7.18 17.65
N SER A 65 -2.68 -8.37 18.01
CA SER A 65 -2.71 -8.84 19.39
C SER A 65 -1.30 -9.24 19.84
N LYS A 66 -0.78 -8.62 20.91
CA LYS A 66 0.52 -8.97 21.49
C LYS A 66 0.32 -10.03 22.57
N ARG A 67 1.08 -11.13 22.46
CA ARG A 67 1.15 -12.14 23.51
C ARG A 67 1.95 -11.59 24.70
N ASN A 68 1.32 -11.49 25.86
CA ASN A 68 1.92 -11.00 27.11
C ASN A 68 2.23 -12.14 28.11
N GLY A 69 2.49 -13.35 27.59
CA GLY A 69 2.72 -14.53 28.42
C GLY A 69 1.43 -15.01 29.09
N SER A 70 1.40 -14.98 30.42
CA SER A 70 0.25 -15.40 31.24
C SER A 70 -0.85 -14.34 31.35
N ALA A 71 -0.56 -13.08 31.00
CA ALA A 71 -1.56 -12.01 30.99
C ALA A 71 -2.37 -12.02 29.68
N PRO A 72 -3.65 -11.59 29.70
CA PRO A 72 -4.45 -11.45 28.50
C PRO A 72 -3.76 -10.62 27.42
N PRO A 73 -3.96 -10.97 26.14
CA PRO A 73 -3.30 -10.26 25.05
C PRO A 73 -4.00 -8.92 24.79
N HIS A 74 -3.21 -7.88 24.55
CA HIS A 74 -3.68 -6.53 24.23
C HIS A 74 -3.17 -6.08 22.86
N PHE A 75 -3.92 -5.17 22.23
CA PHE A 75 -3.54 -4.61 20.94
C PHE A 75 -2.22 -3.82 21.03
N CYS A 76 -1.25 -4.17 20.18
CA CYS A 76 -0.04 -3.39 19.97
C CYS A 76 0.05 -2.87 18.54
N LYS A 77 0.62 -1.67 18.40
CA LYS A 77 0.90 -1.04 17.10
C LYS A 77 2.02 -1.81 16.36
N SER A 78 2.00 -1.76 15.04
CA SER A 78 3.12 -2.28 14.23
C SER A 78 4.31 -1.32 14.24
N SER A 79 5.45 -1.80 13.73
CA SER A 79 6.66 -0.98 13.55
C SER A 79 6.38 0.26 12.70
N GLY A 80 6.76 1.43 13.24
CA GLY A 80 6.64 2.71 12.54
C GLY A 80 7.78 2.99 11.57
N GLY A 81 8.97 2.45 11.83
CA GLY A 81 10.15 2.61 10.97
C GLY A 81 9.90 2.02 9.57
N ILE A 82 9.36 0.80 9.52
CA ILE A 82 9.02 0.12 8.27
C ILE A 82 7.98 0.94 7.48
N ALA A 83 6.90 1.36 8.15
CA ALA A 83 5.85 2.14 7.50
C ALA A 83 6.36 3.51 6.99
N ARG A 84 7.30 4.15 7.70
CA ARG A 84 7.93 5.40 7.27
C ARG A 84 8.82 5.19 6.04
N HIS A 85 9.70 4.21 6.06
CA HIS A 85 10.61 3.92 4.95
C HIS A 85 9.85 3.59 3.66
N ILE A 86 8.81 2.75 3.73
CA ILE A 86 7.99 2.42 2.55
C ILE A 86 7.35 3.68 1.96
N LEU A 87 6.86 4.59 2.80
CA LEU A 87 6.19 5.80 2.33
C LEU A 87 7.17 6.81 1.74
N GLN A 88 8.40 6.89 2.26
CA GLN A 88 9.48 7.67 1.66
C GLN A 88 9.90 7.09 0.30
N GLN A 89 10.01 5.76 0.17
CA GLN A 89 10.32 5.11 -1.10
C GLN A 89 9.24 5.35 -2.16
N LEU A 90 7.96 5.20 -1.80
CA LEU A 90 6.83 5.50 -2.68
C LEU A 90 6.78 6.98 -3.10
N GLN A 91 7.27 7.87 -2.25
CA GLN A 91 7.37 9.29 -2.55
C GLN A 91 8.51 9.59 -3.52
N ASN A 92 9.68 8.98 -3.33
CA ASN A 92 10.80 9.09 -4.28
C ASN A 92 10.40 8.60 -5.69
N MET A 93 9.52 7.60 -5.76
CA MET A 93 8.96 7.08 -7.01
C MET A 93 7.82 7.95 -7.58
N ASN A 94 7.49 9.08 -6.96
CA ASN A 94 6.39 9.99 -7.35
C ASN A 94 5.01 9.31 -7.43
N ILE A 95 4.78 8.26 -6.64
CA ILE A 95 3.48 7.57 -6.54
C ILE A 95 2.60 8.25 -5.48
N VAL A 96 3.22 8.72 -4.40
CA VAL A 96 2.55 9.32 -3.24
C VAL A 96 3.15 10.70 -2.96
N ASP A 97 2.31 11.65 -2.57
CA ASP A 97 2.71 13.01 -2.20
C ASP A 97 2.23 13.38 -0.79
N PHE A 98 2.86 14.40 -0.22
CA PHE A 98 2.43 15.00 1.05
C PHE A 98 1.18 15.87 0.83
N GLU A 99 0.22 15.74 1.75
CA GLU A 99 -0.93 16.61 1.77
C GLU A 99 -0.73 17.74 2.79
N ALA A 100 -1.06 18.98 2.42
CA ALA A 100 -0.83 20.17 3.26
C ALA A 100 -1.56 20.12 4.61
N LYS A 101 -2.70 19.40 4.68
CA LYS A 101 -3.47 19.18 5.92
C LYS A 101 -2.94 18.01 6.77
N GLY A 102 -1.82 17.42 6.37
CA GLY A 102 -1.23 16.24 6.99
C GLY A 102 -1.67 14.94 6.32
N GLY A 103 -0.79 13.94 6.38
CA GLY A 103 -1.01 12.64 5.75
C GLY A 103 -0.37 12.52 4.36
N ARG A 104 -0.85 11.56 3.58
CA ARG A 104 -0.36 11.28 2.24
C ARG A 104 -1.52 11.09 1.27
N LYS A 105 -1.33 11.59 0.06
CA LYS A 105 -2.27 11.49 -1.05
C LYS A 105 -1.60 10.82 -2.24
N ILE A 106 -2.39 10.13 -3.06
CA ILE A 106 -1.89 9.57 -4.31
C ILE A 106 -1.67 10.70 -5.35
N THR A 107 -0.58 10.64 -6.10
CA THR A 107 -0.34 11.55 -7.24
C THR A 107 -1.18 11.16 -8.45
N SER A 108 -1.27 12.02 -9.45
CA SER A 108 -1.89 11.69 -10.75
C SER A 108 -1.17 10.50 -11.43
N ASN A 109 0.16 10.45 -11.33
CA ASN A 109 0.97 9.35 -11.84
C ASN A 109 0.68 8.03 -11.10
N GLY A 110 0.65 8.06 -9.76
CA GLY A 110 0.32 6.89 -8.95
C GLY A 110 -1.09 6.37 -9.19
N ARG A 111 -2.06 7.27 -9.45
CA ARG A 111 -3.42 6.91 -9.84
C ARG A 111 -3.45 6.12 -11.15
N ARG A 112 -2.77 6.64 -12.18
CA ARG A 112 -2.67 5.99 -13.50
C ARG A 112 -1.99 4.62 -13.41
N ASP A 113 -0.89 4.51 -12.68
CA ASP A 113 -0.15 3.25 -12.51
C ASP A 113 -1.02 2.17 -11.84
N LEU A 114 -1.72 2.54 -10.76
CA LEU A 114 -2.61 1.62 -10.04
C LEU A 114 -3.80 1.18 -10.89
N ASP A 115 -4.43 2.11 -11.62
CA ASP A 115 -5.58 1.81 -12.48
C ASP A 115 -5.18 0.96 -13.70
N GLN A 116 -3.98 1.16 -14.27
CA GLN A 116 -3.46 0.31 -15.35
C GLN A 116 -3.19 -1.13 -14.89
N VAL A 117 -2.63 -1.32 -13.70
CA VAL A 117 -2.44 -2.67 -13.14
C VAL A 117 -3.78 -3.32 -12.80
N ALA A 118 -4.75 -2.56 -12.27
CA ALA A 118 -6.10 -3.06 -12.02
C ALA A 118 -6.78 -3.55 -13.31
N GLY A 119 -6.67 -2.79 -14.41
CA GLY A 119 -7.23 -3.18 -15.71
C GLY A 119 -6.67 -4.50 -16.26
N ARG A 120 -5.38 -4.80 -16.02
CA ARG A 120 -4.76 -6.07 -16.43
C ARG A 120 -5.30 -7.27 -15.65
N ILE A 121 -5.62 -7.11 -14.38
CA ILE A 121 -6.16 -8.18 -13.53
C ILE A 121 -7.60 -8.48 -13.93
N ALA A 122 -8.39 -7.45 -14.17
CA ALA A 122 -9.80 -7.59 -14.56
C ALA A 122 -10.02 -8.24 -15.94
N ALA A 123 -8.97 -8.38 -16.76
CA ALA A 123 -8.99 -9.12 -18.01
C ALA A 123 -8.61 -10.61 -17.85
N VAL A 124 -8.04 -10.98 -16.69
CA VAL A 124 -7.58 -12.35 -16.38
C VAL A 124 -8.63 -13.14 -15.59
N THR A 125 -9.56 -12.47 -14.90
CA THR A 125 -10.68 -13.11 -14.21
C THR A 125 -11.87 -13.28 -15.18
N PRO A 126 -12.23 -14.51 -15.59
CA PRO A 126 -13.44 -14.75 -16.38
C PRO A 126 -14.73 -14.49 -15.59
#